data_AF-A0A662VZS9-F1
#
_entry.id   AF-A0A662VZS9-F1
#
_cell.length_a   1.000
_cell.length_b   1.000
_cell.length_c   1.000
_cell.angle_alpha   90.00
_cell.angle_beta   90.00
_cell.angle_gamma   90.00
#
_symmetry.space_group_name_H-M   'P 1'
#
loop_
_entity.id
_entity.type
_entity.pdbx_description
1 polymer ?
#
loop_
_entity_poly.entity_id
_entity_poly.type
_entity_poly.pdbx_seq_one_letter_code
_entity_poly.pdbx_strand_id
1 'polypeptide(L)' 'MMRIAIIGAGLSGLTAANCLKEYADVTVYESEK' A
#
# COMPACT_ATOMS: atom_id res chain seq x y z
N MET A 1 10.14 -6.63 11.39
CA MET A 1 9.06 -5.79 10.84
C MET A 1 8.72 -6.31 9.44
N MET A 2 7.46 -6.63 9.16
CA MET A 2 7.05 -7.12 7.84
C MET A 2 6.99 -5.95 6.85
N ARG A 3 7.44 -6.15 5.61
CA ARG A 3 7.40 -5.14 4.53
C ARG A 3 6.39 -5.57 3.47
N ILE A 4 5.50 -4.66 3.10
CA ILE A 4 4.44 -4.93 2.11
C ILE A 4 4.52 -3.89 0.99
N ALA A 5 4.56 -4.36 -0.26
CA ALA A 5 4.40 -3.54 -1.43
C ALA A 5 2.96 -3.67 -1.95
N ILE A 6 2.29 -2.54 -2.19
CA ILE A 6 0.96 -2.47 -2.81
C ILE A 6 1.13 -1.86 -4.19
N ILE A 7 0.67 -2.55 -5.23
CA ILE A 7 0.73 -2.08 -6.62
C ILE A 7 -0.66 -1.56 -7.02
N GLY A 8 -0.71 -0.27 -7.37
CA GLY A 8 -1.93 0.51 -7.63
C GLY A 8 -2.30 1.40 -6.44
N ALA A 9 -2.33 2.72 -6.65
CA ALA A 9 -2.78 3.75 -5.70
C ALA A 9 -4.23 4.20 -5.97
N GLY A 10 -5.06 3.33 -6.54
CA GLY A 10 -6.51 3.49 -6.57
C GLY A 10 -7.16 3.33 -5.19
N LEU A 11 -8.49 3.45 -5.12
CA LEU A 11 -9.24 3.38 -3.87
C LEU A 11 -8.95 2.10 -3.06
N SER A 12 -8.90 0.95 -3.74
CA SER A 12 -8.60 -0.34 -3.10
C SER A 12 -7.17 -0.39 -2.54
N GLY A 13 -6.18 0.09 -3.29
CA GLY A 13 -4.77 0.07 -2.87
C GLY A 13 -4.50 0.99 -1.68
N LEU A 14 -5.07 2.20 -1.70
CA LEU A 14 -4.96 3.14 -0.56
C LEU A 14 -5.72 2.64 0.67
N THR A 15 -6.88 2.00 0.48
CA THR A 15 -7.63 1.38 1.58
C THR A 15 -6.83 0.25 2.22
N ALA A 16 -6.23 -0.63 1.42
CA ALA A 16 -5.36 -1.69 1.92
C ALA A 16 -4.13 -1.12 2.67
N ALA A 17 -3.51 -0.07 2.14
CA ALA A 17 -2.38 0.60 2.81
C ALA A 17 -2.79 1.15 4.17
N ASN A 18 -3.95 1.79 4.26
CA ASN A 18 -4.45 2.36 5.51
C ASN A 18 -4.77 1.29 6.56
N CYS A 19 -5.31 0.14 6.16
CA CYS A 19 -5.57 -0.97 7.08
C CYS A 19 -4.29 -1.68 7.56
N LEU A 20 -3.24 -1.69 6.74
CA LEU A 20 -2.02 -2.47 7.00
C LEU A 20 -0.89 -1.66 7.67
N LYS A 21 -0.95 -0.33 7.65
CA LYS A 21 0.13 0.56 8.16
C LYS A 21 0.47 0.37 9.65
N GLU A 22 -0.46 -0.11 10.46
CA GLU A 22 -0.24 -0.35 11.89
C GLU A 22 0.47 -1.70 12.16
N TYR A 23 0.51 -2.58 11.16
CA TYR A 23 1.01 -3.95 11.29
C TYR A 23 2.25 -4.24 10.42
N ALA A 24 2.53 -3.38 9.44
CA ALA A 24 3.62 -3.56 8.49
C ALA A 24 4.17 -2.22 7.99
N ASP A 25 5.41 -2.26 7.50
CA ASP A 25 6.04 -1.18 6.75
C ASP A 25 5.54 -1.25 5.29
N VAL A 26 4.61 -0.36 4.94
CA VAL A 26 3.86 -0.40 3.68
C VAL A 26 4.41 0.62 2.69
N THR A 27 4.66 0.19 1.46
CA THR A 27 4.99 1.07 0.33
C THR A 27 3.97 0.86 -0.79
N VAL A 28 3.37 1.96 -1.26
CA VAL A 28 2.42 1.94 -2.38
C VAL A 28 3.12 2.44 -3.64
N TYR A 29 3.00 1.69 -4.73
CA TYR A 29 3.49 2.05 -6.05
C TYR A 29 2.30 2.28 -6.97
N GLU A 30 2.40 3.27 -7.85
CA GLU A 30 1.43 3.52 -8.91
C GLU A 30 2.19 3.66 -10.23
N SER A 31 1.56 3.22 -11.32
CA SER A 31 2.06 3.49 -12.65
C SER A 31 1.93 4.97 -12.97
N GLU A 32 3.02 5.60 -13.36
CA GLU A 32 2.97 6.93 -13.96
C GLU A 32 2.21 6.82 -15.29
N LYS A 33 1.13 7.60 -15.45
CA LYS A 33 0.38 7.74 -16.70
C LYS A 33 0.80 8.99 -17.43
#